data_AF-A0A2V5N5B4-F1
#
_entry.id   AF-A0A2V5N5B4-F1
#
_cell.length_a   1.000
_cell.length_b   1.000
_cell.length_c   1.000
_cell.angle_alpha   90.00
_cell.angle_beta   90.00
_cell.angle_gamma   90.00
#
_symmetry.space_group_name_H-M   'P 1'
#
loop_
_entity.id
_entity.type
_entity.pdbx_description
1 polymer ?
#
loop_
_entity_poly.entity_id
_entity_poly.type
_entity_poly.pdbx_seq_one_letter_code
_entity_poly.pdbx_strand_id
1 'polypeptide(L)'
;MPLATDSPKWDIRRTRMKRGITIADVQAALDGFVQAGLVREFSANNAEFPAGDAESELHENGKRRRRRFGKRERALIKQIIEEFCPRFAPGATVVYIGDAESKFLHLEAACLEGLGVVVAPSAKMPDVVVHDMKRNWLVLVEAVTSAGAVDRKRRNELKELFKGCQAGLVFVTAFETRRAMQAFLPLISWETEVWVAEAPDHLIHFDGERFLGPYPDVMPGSVR
;
A
#
# COMPACT_ATOMS: atom_id res chain seq x y z
N MET A 1 -44.88 -18.64 -35.40
CA MET A 1 -44.60 -17.29 -34.88
C MET A 1 -43.19 -17.29 -34.30
N PRO A 2 -42.30 -16.40 -34.76
CA PRO A 2 -40.91 -16.31 -34.33
C PRO A 2 -40.73 -15.24 -33.25
N LEU A 3 -39.73 -15.41 -32.38
CA LEU A 3 -39.00 -14.28 -31.78
C LEU A 3 -37.51 -14.66 -31.75
N ALA A 4 -36.75 -13.96 -32.58
CA ALA A 4 -35.31 -13.87 -32.50
C ALA A 4 -34.93 -12.92 -31.37
N THR A 5 -33.83 -13.18 -30.67
CA THR A 5 -32.96 -12.11 -30.18
C THR A 5 -31.51 -12.56 -30.27
N ASP A 6 -30.77 -11.87 -31.11
CA ASP A 6 -29.34 -11.90 -31.28
C ASP A 6 -28.59 -11.86 -29.94
N SER A 7 -27.70 -12.83 -29.73
CA SER A 7 -26.60 -12.69 -28.78
C SER A 7 -25.44 -12.00 -29.51
N PRO A 8 -24.96 -10.83 -29.09
CA PRO A 8 -23.79 -10.21 -29.70
C PRO A 8 -22.56 -11.08 -29.44
N LYS A 9 -22.01 -11.64 -30.52
CA LYS A 9 -20.66 -12.19 -30.58
C LYS A 9 -19.68 -11.04 -30.33
N TRP A 10 -19.12 -10.95 -29.13
CA TRP A 10 -17.97 -10.08 -28.88
C TRP A 10 -16.70 -10.81 -29.32
N ASP A 11 -16.33 -10.56 -30.57
CA ASP A 11 -15.00 -10.81 -31.14
C ASP A 11 -14.00 -9.87 -30.43
N ILE A 12 -13.39 -10.36 -29.34
CA ILE A 12 -12.28 -9.67 -28.67
C ILE A 12 -11.02 -9.90 -29.53
N ARG A 13 -10.85 -9.04 -30.54
CA ARG A 13 -9.57 -8.87 -31.20
C ARG A 13 -8.54 -8.45 -30.14
N ARG A 14 -7.56 -9.33 -29.93
CA ARG A 14 -6.34 -9.22 -29.12
C ARG A 14 -5.86 -7.77 -28.95
N THR A 15 -6.20 -7.14 -27.82
CA THR A 15 -5.40 -6.04 -27.30
C THR A 15 -4.32 -6.65 -26.40
N ARG A 16 -3.10 -6.59 -26.91
CA ARG A 16 -1.83 -7.05 -26.33
C ARG A 16 -1.79 -6.90 -24.80
N MET A 17 -1.77 -8.03 -24.08
CA MET A 17 -1.44 -8.10 -22.66
C MET A 17 -0.19 -7.23 -22.40
N LYS A 18 -0.33 -6.17 -21.59
CA LYS A 18 0.80 -5.58 -20.88
C LYS A 18 0.83 -6.26 -19.51
N ARG A 19 1.95 -6.95 -19.26
CA ARG A 19 2.20 -7.85 -18.12
C ARG A 19 1.92 -7.13 -16.80
N GLY A 20 1.37 -7.85 -15.83
CA GLY A 20 1.33 -7.36 -14.44
C GLY A 20 2.74 -7.08 -13.93
N ILE A 21 2.86 -6.13 -13.00
CA ILE A 21 4.12 -5.79 -12.34
C ILE A 21 4.72 -7.06 -11.73
N THR A 22 5.86 -7.46 -12.26
CA THR A 22 6.65 -8.59 -11.80
C THR A 22 7.60 -8.15 -10.68
N ILE A 23 8.19 -9.10 -9.94
CA ILE A 23 9.27 -8.81 -9.00
C ILE A 23 10.40 -8.02 -9.68
N ALA A 24 10.63 -8.20 -11.00
CA ALA A 24 11.61 -7.44 -11.76
C ALA A 24 11.21 -5.97 -11.98
N ASP A 25 9.91 -5.66 -12.04
CA ASP A 25 9.42 -4.27 -12.14
C ASP A 25 9.52 -3.55 -10.80
N VAL A 26 9.28 -4.27 -9.69
CA VAL A 26 9.57 -3.80 -8.32
C VAL A 26 11.07 -3.60 -8.12
N GLN A 27 11.89 -4.56 -8.58
CA GLN A 27 13.34 -4.48 -8.52
C GLN A 27 13.85 -3.31 -9.38
N ALA A 28 13.30 -3.07 -10.57
CA ALA A 28 13.66 -1.91 -11.40
C ALA A 28 13.27 -0.57 -10.76
N ALA A 29 12.14 -0.50 -10.06
CA ALA A 29 11.76 0.67 -9.26
C ALA A 29 12.75 0.86 -8.09
N LEU A 30 13.13 -0.22 -7.41
CA LEU A 30 14.14 -0.22 -6.34
C LEU A 30 15.54 0.17 -6.84
N ASP A 31 15.96 -0.35 -7.99
CA ASP A 31 17.25 -0.09 -8.63
C ASP A 31 17.33 1.36 -9.14
N GLY A 32 16.18 1.93 -9.55
CA GLY A 32 16.04 3.36 -9.84
C GLY A 32 16.36 4.24 -8.61
N PHE A 33 16.01 3.81 -7.40
CA PHE A 33 16.38 4.51 -6.16
C PHE A 33 17.88 4.41 -5.84
N VAL A 34 18.55 3.34 -6.25
CA VAL A 34 20.02 3.18 -6.11
C VAL A 34 20.77 4.07 -7.11
N GLN A 35 20.33 4.10 -8.38
CA GLN A 35 20.92 4.94 -9.42
C GLN A 35 20.75 6.45 -9.17
N ALA A 36 19.65 6.85 -8.51
CA ALA A 36 19.39 8.23 -8.11
C ALA A 36 20.14 8.67 -6.82
N GLY A 37 21.00 7.80 -6.25
CA GLY A 37 21.81 8.12 -5.07
C GLY A 37 21.04 8.22 -3.74
N LEU A 38 19.78 7.76 -3.71
CA LEU A 38 18.87 7.86 -2.57
C LEU A 38 18.95 6.66 -1.60
N VAL A 39 19.69 5.60 -1.97
CA VAL A 39 20.00 4.43 -1.13
C VAL A 39 21.47 4.03 -1.37
N ARG A 40 22.31 4.00 -0.33
CA ARG A 40 23.63 3.33 -0.41
C ARG A 40 23.41 1.82 -0.40
N GLU A 41 24.09 1.11 -1.29
CA GLU A 41 24.04 -0.36 -1.45
C GLU A 41 23.97 -1.07 -0.09
N PHE A 42 22.92 -1.86 0.13
CA PHE A 42 22.93 -2.88 1.16
C PHE A 42 23.49 -4.16 0.53
N SER A 43 24.82 -4.20 0.37
CA SER A 43 25.49 -5.47 0.12
C SER A 43 25.52 -6.23 1.44
N ALA A 44 24.82 -7.36 1.49
CA ALA A 44 24.91 -8.30 2.58
C ALA A 44 26.27 -8.99 2.52
N ASN A 45 27.34 -8.29 2.90
CA ASN A 45 28.62 -8.84 3.36
C ASN A 45 29.49 -7.70 3.90
N ASN A 46 30.01 -7.91 5.11
CA ASN A 46 30.92 -7.09 5.90
C ASN A 46 30.33 -5.93 6.71
N ALA A 47 30.38 -6.16 8.02
CA ALA A 47 30.37 -5.15 9.06
C ALA A 47 31.56 -4.18 8.88
N GLU A 48 31.26 -2.88 8.79
CA GLU A 48 31.92 -1.76 9.49
C GLU A 48 31.36 -0.44 8.93
N PHE A 49 30.80 0.40 9.81
CA PHE A 49 30.36 1.76 9.45
C PHE A 49 31.52 2.74 9.66
N PRO A 50 32.02 3.44 8.62
CA PRO A 50 32.89 4.59 8.84
C PRO A 50 32.04 5.81 9.23
N ALA A 51 32.57 6.61 10.14
CA ALA A 51 32.00 7.85 10.65
C ALA A 51 32.08 8.99 9.62
N GLY A 52 31.14 9.94 9.74
CA GLY A 52 31.16 11.28 9.13
C GLY A 52 30.52 11.41 7.73
N ASP A 53 29.94 12.52 7.30
CA ASP A 53 29.25 13.66 7.91
C ASP A 53 28.59 14.39 6.72
N ALA A 54 27.37 14.92 6.89
CA ALA A 54 26.82 16.07 6.16
C ALA A 54 25.46 16.44 6.78
N GLU A 55 25.51 17.25 7.84
CA GLU A 55 24.37 17.79 8.57
C GLU A 55 23.91 19.11 7.93
N SER A 56 22.59 19.33 7.83
CA SER A 56 22.02 20.67 7.67
C SER A 56 21.14 20.98 8.88
N GLU A 57 21.55 22.01 9.63
CA GLU A 57 20.99 22.44 10.90
C GLU A 57 19.86 23.46 10.70
N LEU A 58 18.74 23.27 11.40
CA LEU A 58 17.79 24.35 11.67
C LEU A 58 17.45 24.34 13.17
N HIS A 59 17.71 25.50 13.79
CA HIS A 59 17.57 25.76 15.21
C HIS A 59 16.11 26.00 15.62
N GLU A 60 15.62 25.27 16.63
CA GLU A 60 14.74 25.82 17.68
C GLU A 60 14.61 24.86 18.88
N ASN A 61 14.84 25.38 20.09
CA ASN A 61 14.48 24.83 21.40
C ASN A 61 14.92 23.39 21.77
N GLY A 62 16.20 23.23 22.10
CA GLY A 62 16.65 22.50 23.32
C GLY A 62 16.38 21.00 23.50
N LYS A 63 15.63 20.34 22.61
CA LYS A 63 15.44 18.88 22.60
C LYS A 63 15.90 18.32 21.26
N ARG A 64 17.11 17.77 21.25
CA ARG A 64 17.68 17.00 20.14
C ARG A 64 16.72 15.86 19.76
N ARG A 65 15.97 16.00 18.66
CA ARG A 65 15.28 14.89 17.99
C ARG A 65 15.83 14.77 16.57
N ARG A 66 16.80 13.85 16.42
CA ARG A 66 17.33 13.42 15.11
C ARG A 66 16.15 12.92 14.25
N ARG A 67 15.93 13.52 13.07
CA ARG A 67 14.91 13.05 12.11
C ARG A 67 15.40 11.73 11.48
N ARG A 68 14.84 10.60 11.92
CA ARG A 68 15.05 9.24 11.36
C ARG A 68 13.85 8.78 10.51
N PHE A 69 12.97 9.72 10.12
CA PHE A 69 11.59 9.43 9.72
C PHE A 69 11.49 8.80 8.31
N GLY A 70 12.10 9.40 7.29
CA GLY A 70 12.06 8.87 5.92
C GLY A 70 12.61 7.46 5.78
N LYS A 71 13.59 7.08 6.62
CA LYS A 71 14.17 5.72 6.58
C LYS A 71 13.20 4.63 7.03
N ARG A 72 12.36 4.89 8.04
CA ARG A 72 11.40 3.89 8.56
C ARG A 72 10.20 3.74 7.65
N GLU A 73 9.71 4.85 7.12
CA GLU A 73 8.56 4.86 6.21
C GLU A 73 8.89 4.11 4.92
N ARG A 74 10.04 4.40 4.31
CA ARG A 74 10.54 3.65 3.14
C ARG A 74 10.71 2.16 3.43
N ALA A 75 11.16 1.79 4.63
CA ALA A 75 11.29 0.39 5.02
C ALA A 75 9.93 -0.32 5.17
N LEU A 76 8.92 0.37 5.67
CA LEU A 76 7.56 -0.18 5.78
C LEU A 76 6.87 -0.25 4.41
N ILE A 77 7.04 0.76 3.55
CA ILE A 77 6.58 0.74 2.15
C ILE A 77 7.18 -0.45 1.39
N LYS A 78 8.48 -0.70 1.54
CA LYS A 78 9.13 -1.90 0.96
C LYS A 78 8.46 -3.18 1.43
N GLN A 79 8.21 -3.33 2.73
CA GLN A 79 7.53 -4.51 3.28
C GLN A 79 6.07 -4.62 2.80
N ILE A 80 5.35 -3.52 2.59
CA ILE A 80 4.02 -3.55 2.00
C ILE A 80 4.09 -4.16 0.59
N ILE A 81 5.05 -3.73 -0.23
CA ILE A 81 5.19 -4.20 -1.61
C ILE A 81 5.66 -5.67 -1.66
N GLU A 82 6.62 -6.06 -0.83
CA GLU A 82 7.25 -7.38 -0.88
C GLU A 82 6.50 -8.45 -0.07
N GLU A 83 5.82 -8.07 1.01
CA GLU A 83 5.19 -9.03 1.91
C GLU A 83 3.66 -8.94 1.88
N PHE A 84 3.08 -7.74 1.97
CA PHE A 84 1.63 -7.57 1.97
C PHE A 84 1.01 -7.86 0.60
N CYS A 85 1.51 -7.22 -0.46
CA CYS A 85 0.92 -7.34 -1.80
C CYS A 85 0.86 -8.80 -2.30
N PRO A 86 1.93 -9.61 -2.23
CA PRO A 86 1.88 -11.00 -2.71
C PRO A 86 0.91 -11.89 -1.92
N ARG A 87 0.62 -11.56 -0.66
CA ARG A 87 -0.29 -12.34 0.20
C ARG A 87 -1.75 -11.96 0.01
N PHE A 88 -2.04 -10.66 0.00
CA PHE A 88 -3.43 -10.18 0.07
C PHE A 88 -3.96 -9.65 -1.27
N ALA A 89 -3.07 -9.25 -2.19
CA ALA A 89 -3.39 -8.78 -3.54
C ALA A 89 -2.50 -9.45 -4.61
N PRO A 90 -2.47 -10.80 -4.69
CA PRO A 90 -1.55 -11.51 -5.59
C PRO A 90 -1.81 -11.16 -7.06
N GLY A 91 -0.75 -10.73 -7.75
CA GLY A 91 -0.81 -10.31 -9.16
C GLY A 91 -1.41 -8.92 -9.39
N ALA A 92 -1.65 -8.16 -8.31
CA ALA A 92 -2.07 -6.77 -8.40
C ALA A 92 -0.92 -5.85 -8.86
N THR A 93 -1.30 -4.70 -9.41
CA THR A 93 -0.37 -3.69 -9.92
C THR A 93 -0.21 -2.59 -8.88
N VAL A 94 1.02 -2.29 -8.46
CA VAL A 94 1.31 -1.05 -7.69
C VAL A 94 1.16 0.13 -8.65
N VAL A 95 0.21 1.04 -8.38
CA VAL A 95 -0.10 2.18 -9.27
C VAL A 95 0.40 3.52 -8.73
N TYR A 96 0.74 3.59 -7.45
CA TYR A 96 1.31 4.78 -6.83
C TYR A 96 2.16 4.41 -5.62
N ILE A 97 3.30 5.09 -5.46
CA ILE A 97 4.13 5.08 -4.24
C ILE A 97 4.49 6.53 -3.91
N GLY A 98 4.11 6.99 -2.73
CA GLY A 98 4.49 8.29 -2.18
C GLY A 98 5.88 8.27 -1.53
N ASP A 99 6.51 9.44 -1.41
CA ASP A 99 7.65 9.65 -0.52
C ASP A 99 7.45 10.95 0.25
N ALA A 100 7.69 10.90 1.55
CA ALA A 100 7.57 12.05 2.43
C ALA A 100 8.53 13.21 2.06
N GLU A 101 9.61 12.92 1.31
CA GLU A 101 10.64 13.90 0.94
C GLU A 101 10.55 14.37 -0.53
N SER A 102 10.02 13.53 -1.43
CA SER A 102 9.87 13.84 -2.85
C SER A 102 8.45 13.47 -3.33
N LYS A 103 7.79 14.41 -4.01
CA LYS A 103 6.32 14.43 -4.27
C LYS A 103 5.66 13.08 -4.65
N PHE A 104 6.36 12.17 -5.32
CA PHE A 104 6.02 10.74 -5.46
C PHE A 104 7.22 9.95 -6.02
N LEU A 105 7.33 8.68 -5.66
CA LEU A 105 8.37 7.76 -6.16
C LEU A 105 7.93 7.01 -7.43
N HIS A 106 6.63 6.77 -7.57
CA HIS A 106 6.07 6.02 -8.70
C HIS A 106 4.60 6.40 -8.93
N LEU A 107 4.17 6.50 -10.19
CA LEU A 107 2.79 6.84 -10.58
C LEU A 107 2.45 6.25 -11.96
N GLU A 108 1.47 5.35 -12.00
CA GLU A 108 0.85 4.82 -13.22
C GLU A 108 -0.41 5.63 -13.56
N ALA A 109 -0.21 6.87 -14.04
CA ALA A 109 -1.31 7.82 -14.28
C ALA A 109 -2.41 7.24 -15.20
N ALA A 110 -2.02 6.54 -16.27
CA ALA A 110 -2.98 5.92 -17.19
C ALA A 110 -3.85 4.84 -16.53
N CYS A 111 -3.33 4.12 -15.53
CA CYS A 111 -4.11 3.13 -14.78
C CYS A 111 -5.16 3.82 -13.90
N LEU A 112 -4.78 4.90 -13.21
CA LEU A 112 -5.71 5.68 -12.37
C LEU A 112 -6.78 6.39 -13.22
N GLU A 113 -6.39 7.00 -14.34
CA GLU A 113 -7.33 7.60 -15.30
C GLU A 113 -8.31 6.57 -15.86
N GLY A 114 -7.82 5.38 -16.22
CA GLY A 114 -8.67 4.27 -16.67
C GLY A 114 -9.69 3.80 -15.63
N LEU A 115 -9.38 3.98 -14.34
CA LEU A 115 -10.29 3.72 -13.24
C LEU A 115 -11.24 4.88 -12.93
N GLY A 116 -11.15 6.00 -13.66
CA GLY A 116 -11.94 7.22 -13.40
C GLY A 116 -11.40 8.10 -12.28
N VAL A 117 -10.15 7.90 -11.87
CA VAL A 117 -9.49 8.67 -10.81
C VAL A 117 -8.66 9.79 -11.45
N VAL A 118 -9.03 11.04 -11.18
CA VAL A 118 -8.27 12.23 -11.58
C VAL A 118 -7.56 12.79 -10.35
N VAL A 119 -6.24 12.62 -10.29
CA VAL A 119 -5.43 13.09 -9.15
C VAL A 119 -4.97 14.52 -9.42
N ALA A 120 -5.45 15.46 -8.61
CA ALA A 120 -4.94 16.83 -8.65
C ALA A 120 -3.48 16.88 -8.15
N PRO A 121 -2.61 17.76 -8.68
CA PRO A 121 -1.21 17.87 -8.23
C PRO A 121 -1.03 18.15 -6.73
N SER A 122 -2.04 18.71 -6.06
CA SER A 122 -2.06 19.01 -4.63
C SER A 122 -2.80 17.96 -3.79
N ALA A 123 -3.31 16.89 -4.41
CA ALA A 123 -4.05 15.84 -3.71
C ALA A 123 -3.15 15.10 -2.72
N LYS A 124 -3.67 14.85 -1.52
CA LYS A 124 -3.00 14.07 -0.49
C LYS A 124 -3.26 12.57 -0.73
N MET A 125 -2.46 11.99 -1.62
CA MET A 125 -2.47 10.55 -1.90
C MET A 125 -2.08 9.74 -0.65
N PRO A 126 -2.51 8.47 -0.54
CA PRO A 126 -1.97 7.54 0.46
C PRO A 126 -0.55 7.09 0.08
N ASP A 127 0.19 6.53 1.02
CA ASP A 127 1.60 6.14 0.80
C ASP A 127 1.77 5.09 -0.32
N VAL A 128 0.84 4.14 -0.44
CA VAL A 128 0.85 3.14 -1.53
C VAL A 128 -0.57 2.94 -2.06
N VAL A 129 -0.70 2.84 -3.39
CA VAL A 129 -1.94 2.43 -4.06
C VAL A 129 -1.68 1.20 -4.91
N VAL A 130 -2.55 0.19 -4.76
CA VAL A 130 -2.44 -1.10 -5.47
C VAL A 130 -3.78 -1.45 -6.12
N HIS A 131 -3.76 -1.82 -7.39
CA HIS A 131 -4.94 -2.23 -8.14
C HIS A 131 -4.96 -3.75 -8.35
N ASP A 132 -5.84 -4.45 -7.64
CA ASP A 132 -6.17 -5.85 -7.86
C ASP A 132 -7.21 -5.94 -8.99
N MET A 133 -6.72 -6.09 -10.23
CA MET A 133 -7.58 -6.18 -11.41
C MET A 133 -8.54 -7.37 -11.38
N LYS A 134 -8.16 -8.47 -10.72
CA LYS A 134 -8.97 -9.70 -10.68
C LYS A 134 -10.22 -9.49 -9.83
N ARG A 135 -10.08 -8.80 -8.69
CA ARG A 135 -11.19 -8.48 -7.79
C ARG A 135 -11.81 -7.10 -8.07
N ASN A 136 -11.19 -6.32 -8.96
CA ASN A 136 -11.49 -4.91 -9.23
C ASN A 136 -11.49 -4.09 -7.93
N TRP A 137 -10.40 -4.21 -7.15
CA TRP A 137 -10.20 -3.45 -5.91
C TRP A 137 -9.03 -2.50 -6.04
N LEU A 138 -9.20 -1.29 -5.49
CA LEU A 138 -8.13 -0.33 -5.30
C LEU A 138 -7.79 -0.27 -3.80
N VAL A 139 -6.65 -0.85 -3.46
CA VAL A 139 -6.13 -0.91 -2.09
C VAL A 139 -5.31 0.34 -1.81
N LEU A 140 -5.75 1.13 -0.84
CA LEU A 140 -5.16 2.38 -0.40
C LEU A 140 -4.46 2.13 0.95
N VAL A 141 -3.13 2.18 0.97
CA VAL A 141 -2.33 1.82 2.15
C VAL A 141 -1.62 3.05 2.72
N GLU A 142 -1.78 3.30 4.01
CA GLU A 142 -0.98 4.27 4.78
C GLU A 142 0.07 3.52 5.62
N ALA A 143 1.35 3.86 5.46
CA ALA A 143 2.48 3.30 6.19
C ALA A 143 2.73 4.12 7.46
N VAL A 144 2.16 3.69 8.59
CA VAL A 144 2.18 4.50 9.81
C VAL A 144 3.55 4.51 10.46
N THR A 145 4.21 5.66 10.34
CA THR A 145 5.40 6.01 11.11
C THR A 145 5.12 7.22 12.02
N SER A 146 4.73 8.35 11.42
CA SER A 146 4.34 9.59 12.11
C SER A 146 3.16 10.34 11.47
N ALA A 147 2.80 10.05 10.22
CA ALA A 147 1.72 10.72 9.49
C ALA A 147 0.30 10.36 9.97
N GLY A 148 0.19 9.28 10.77
CA GLY A 148 -1.05 8.84 11.40
C GLY A 148 -1.73 7.70 10.65
N ALA A 149 -2.58 6.96 11.36
CA ALA A 149 -3.38 5.87 10.80
C ALA A 149 -4.52 6.38 9.91
N VAL A 150 -5.17 5.49 9.15
CA VAL A 150 -6.45 5.80 8.49
C VAL A 150 -7.52 5.97 9.57
N ASP A 151 -7.67 7.19 10.07
CA ASP A 151 -8.76 7.57 10.95
C ASP A 151 -10.05 7.88 10.18
N ARG A 152 -11.14 8.17 10.90
CA ARG A 152 -12.44 8.48 10.28
C ARG A 152 -12.35 9.65 9.29
N LYS A 153 -11.56 10.68 9.60
CA LYS A 153 -11.42 11.86 8.77
C LYS A 153 -10.64 11.51 7.50
N ARG A 154 -9.49 10.87 7.64
CA ARG A 154 -8.64 10.45 6.52
C ARG A 154 -9.36 9.48 5.61
N ARG A 155 -10.14 8.54 6.16
CA ARG A 155 -11.00 7.65 5.37
C ARG A 155 -11.99 8.43 4.51
N ASN A 156 -12.66 9.44 5.06
CA ASN A 156 -13.59 10.27 4.29
C ASN A 156 -12.87 11.11 3.22
N GLU A 157 -11.69 11.65 3.53
CA GLU A 157 -10.86 12.36 2.55
C GLU A 157 -10.48 11.46 1.36
N LEU A 158 -10.05 10.23 1.64
CA LEU A 158 -9.72 9.25 0.60
C LEU A 158 -10.96 8.83 -0.19
N LYS A 159 -12.11 8.62 0.47
CA LYS A 159 -13.38 8.33 -0.23
C LYS A 159 -13.75 9.44 -1.22
N GLU A 160 -13.59 10.70 -0.82
CA GLU A 160 -13.88 11.84 -1.69
C GLU A 160 -12.86 11.95 -2.83
N LEU A 161 -11.57 11.78 -2.52
CA LEU A 161 -10.49 11.79 -3.52
C LEU A 161 -10.68 10.73 -4.61
N PHE A 162 -11.18 9.55 -4.23
CA PHE A 162 -11.39 8.41 -5.12
C PHE A 162 -12.88 8.18 -5.48
N LYS A 163 -13.76 9.16 -5.32
CA LYS A 163 -15.22 8.99 -5.52
C LYS A 163 -15.64 8.56 -6.92
N GLY A 164 -14.83 8.89 -7.93
CA GLY A 164 -15.05 8.51 -9.33
C GLY A 164 -14.47 7.14 -9.69
N CYS A 165 -13.81 6.46 -8.74
CA CYS A 165 -13.16 5.19 -8.97
C CYS A 165 -14.19 4.10 -9.29
N GLN A 166 -13.95 3.35 -10.37
CA GLN A 166 -14.77 2.21 -10.77
C GLN A 166 -14.42 0.92 -10.01
N ALA A 167 -13.33 0.91 -9.24
CA ALA A 167 -12.92 -0.19 -8.39
C ALA A 167 -13.45 -0.02 -6.97
N GLY A 168 -13.68 -1.14 -6.26
CA GLY A 168 -14.01 -1.12 -4.83
C GLY A 168 -12.82 -0.64 -4.01
N LEU A 169 -13.02 0.29 -3.08
CA LEU A 169 -11.94 0.82 -2.24
C LEU A 169 -11.69 -0.07 -1.02
N VAL A 170 -10.43 -0.42 -0.78
CA VAL A 170 -9.98 -1.11 0.44
C VAL A 170 -8.99 -0.19 1.15
N PHE A 171 -9.26 0.13 2.41
CA PHE A 171 -8.41 1.02 3.21
C PHE A 171 -7.56 0.21 4.16
N VAL A 172 -6.24 0.38 4.10
CA VAL A 172 -5.29 -0.37 4.91
C VAL A 172 -4.39 0.58 5.68
N THR A 173 -4.29 0.36 6.99
CA THR A 173 -3.26 0.97 7.82
C THR A 173 -2.17 -0.06 8.08
N ALA A 174 -0.94 0.23 7.69
CA ALA A 174 0.21 -0.65 7.90
C ALA A 174 1.07 -0.18 9.07
N PHE A 175 1.54 -1.12 9.90
CA PHE A 175 2.48 -0.87 11.00
C PHE A 175 3.67 -1.82 10.94
N GLU A 176 4.83 -1.40 11.45
CA GLU A 176 5.97 -2.31 11.63
C GLU A 176 5.67 -3.42 12.66
N THR A 177 5.05 -3.05 13.79
CA THR A 177 4.80 -3.97 14.93
C THR A 177 3.45 -3.71 15.57
N ARG A 178 2.89 -4.72 16.27
CA ARG A 178 1.65 -4.53 17.05
C ARG A 178 1.84 -3.53 18.18
N ARG A 179 3.06 -3.43 18.72
CA ARG A 179 3.41 -2.42 19.74
C ARG A 179 3.30 -1.00 19.19
N ALA A 180 3.72 -0.75 17.94
CA ALA A 180 3.55 0.55 17.30
C ALA A 180 2.06 0.89 17.09
N MET A 181 1.25 -0.11 16.72
CA MET A 181 -0.20 0.03 16.52
C MET A 181 -0.96 0.44 17.78
N GLN A 182 -0.54 0.03 18.98
CA GLN A 182 -1.28 0.26 20.24
C GLN A 182 -1.69 1.72 20.45
N ALA A 183 -0.81 2.67 20.14
CA ALA A 183 -1.08 4.10 20.31
C ALA A 183 -2.16 4.64 19.34
N PHE A 184 -2.43 3.92 18.25
CA PHE A 184 -3.35 4.32 17.19
C PHE A 184 -4.69 3.57 17.24
N LEU A 185 -4.80 2.49 18.02
CA LEU A 185 -6.04 1.70 18.17
C LEU A 185 -7.32 2.56 18.34
N PRO A 186 -7.35 3.62 19.16
CA PRO A 186 -8.55 4.43 19.35
C PRO A 186 -8.91 5.32 18.14
N LEU A 187 -7.96 5.50 17.21
CA LEU A 187 -8.08 6.41 16.07
C LEU A 187 -8.43 5.69 14.78
N ILE A 188 -8.06 4.40 14.65
CA ILE A 188 -8.30 3.59 13.45
C ILE A 188 -9.79 3.56 13.16
N SER A 189 -10.16 3.91 11.93
CA SER A 189 -11.56 3.91 11.51
C SER A 189 -12.11 2.49 11.46
N TRP A 190 -13.37 2.33 11.86
CA TRP A 190 -14.18 1.18 11.41
C TRP A 190 -14.23 1.12 9.88
N GLU A 191 -14.58 -0.05 9.36
CA GLU A 191 -14.63 -0.36 7.93
C GLU A 191 -13.27 -0.12 7.25
N THR A 192 -12.19 -0.50 7.94
CA THR A 192 -10.81 -0.49 7.44
C THR A 192 -10.04 -1.71 7.93
N GLU A 193 -8.93 -2.00 7.25
CA GLU A 193 -8.04 -3.11 7.56
C GLU A 193 -6.74 -2.61 8.19
N VAL A 194 -6.14 -3.45 9.01
CA VAL A 194 -4.80 -3.21 9.56
C VAL A 194 -3.89 -4.38 9.24
N TRP A 195 -2.72 -4.06 8.71
CA TRP A 195 -1.65 -5.01 8.47
C TRP A 195 -0.43 -4.69 9.35
N VAL A 196 0.24 -5.72 9.85
CA VAL A 196 1.42 -5.57 10.70
C VAL A 196 2.56 -6.40 10.15
N ALA A 197 3.67 -5.77 9.78
CA ALA A 197 4.79 -6.43 9.13
C ALA A 197 5.44 -7.53 9.99
N GLU A 198 5.44 -7.37 11.32
CA GLU A 198 5.86 -8.41 12.28
C GLU A 198 5.07 -9.73 12.18
N ALA A 199 3.84 -9.69 11.66
CA ALA A 199 2.96 -10.85 11.50
C ALA A 199 2.33 -10.84 10.08
N PRO A 200 3.16 -11.02 9.03
CA PRO A 200 2.81 -10.62 7.67
C PRO A 200 1.68 -11.45 7.04
N ASP A 201 1.44 -12.66 7.56
CA ASP A 201 0.39 -13.58 7.09
C ASP A 201 -1.01 -13.24 7.62
N HIS A 202 -1.14 -12.21 8.47
CA HIS A 202 -2.39 -11.86 9.14
C HIS A 202 -2.87 -10.45 8.80
N LEU A 203 -4.20 -10.30 8.77
CA LEU A 203 -4.91 -9.03 8.69
C LEU A 203 -5.82 -8.88 9.90
N ILE A 204 -5.98 -7.64 10.38
CA ILE A 204 -6.95 -7.29 11.42
C ILE A 204 -8.05 -6.47 10.75
N HIS A 205 -9.28 -6.96 10.84
CA HIS A 205 -10.46 -6.29 10.29
C HIS A 205 -11.12 -5.44 11.39
N PHE A 206 -11.22 -4.13 11.18
CA PHE A 206 -11.97 -3.24 12.06
C PHE A 206 -13.39 -3.13 11.51
N ASP A 207 -14.31 -3.88 12.13
CA ASP A 207 -15.71 -4.16 11.75
C ASP A 207 -15.86 -5.54 11.09
N GLY A 208 -17.03 -6.16 11.26
CA GLY A 208 -17.11 -7.63 11.30
C GLY A 208 -18.43 -8.28 10.92
N GLU A 209 -19.42 -7.54 10.41
CA GLU A 209 -20.76 -8.11 10.10
C GLU A 209 -20.71 -9.36 9.20
N ARG A 210 -19.62 -9.53 8.45
CA ARG A 210 -19.40 -10.62 7.47
C ARG A 210 -18.42 -11.71 7.92
N PHE A 211 -17.78 -11.60 9.08
CA PHE A 211 -16.56 -12.37 9.41
C PHE A 211 -16.65 -13.23 10.67
N LEU A 212 -17.82 -13.33 11.33
CA LEU A 212 -17.97 -14.23 12.47
C LEU A 212 -18.01 -15.70 12.00
N GLY A 213 -17.07 -16.50 12.50
CA GLY A 213 -17.02 -17.94 12.28
C GLY A 213 -15.83 -18.57 13.00
N PRO A 214 -15.93 -19.86 13.38
CA PRO A 214 -14.82 -20.60 13.99
C PRO A 214 -13.66 -20.82 13.00
N TYR A 215 -12.42 -20.79 13.50
CA TYR A 215 -11.24 -21.22 12.72
C TYR A 215 -11.21 -22.75 12.57
N PRO A 216 -10.54 -23.28 11.51
CA PRO A 216 -10.53 -24.71 11.23
C PRO A 216 -10.03 -25.60 12.38
N ASP A 217 -9.10 -25.10 13.19
CA ASP A 217 -8.51 -25.83 14.33
C ASP A 217 -9.44 -25.95 15.55
N VAL A 218 -10.50 -25.15 15.60
CA VAL A 218 -11.52 -25.17 16.66
C VAL A 218 -12.91 -25.57 16.15
N MET A 219 -13.00 -26.04 14.89
CA MET A 219 -14.23 -26.62 14.36
C MET A 219 -14.58 -27.91 15.09
N PRO A 220 -15.84 -28.11 15.52
CA PRO A 220 -16.25 -29.40 16.06
C PRO A 220 -15.97 -30.53 15.05
N GLY A 221 -15.22 -31.55 15.46
CA GLY A 221 -14.90 -32.71 14.63
C GLY A 221 -13.64 -32.59 13.76
N SER A 222 -12.86 -31.50 13.84
CA SER A 222 -11.50 -31.48 13.29
C SER A 222 -10.56 -32.26 14.22
N VAL A 223 -10.53 -33.59 14.04
CA VAL A 223 -9.46 -34.43 14.59
C VAL A 223 -8.19 -34.15 13.79
N ARG A 224 -7.11 -33.80 14.49
CA ARG A 224 -5.78 -33.57 13.90
C ARG A 224 -5.21 -34.83 13.26
#